data_AF-A0A961RBS8-F1
#
_entry.id   AF-A0A961RBS8-F1
#
_cell.length_a   1.000
_cell.length_b   1.000
_cell.length_c   1.000
_cell.angle_alpha   90.00
_cell.angle_beta   90.00
_cell.angle_gamma   90.00
#
_symmetry.space_group_name_H-M   'P 1'
#
loop_
_entity.id
_entity.type
_entity.pdbx_description
1 polymer ?
#
loop_
_entity_poly.entity_id
_entity_poly.type
_entity_poly.pdbx_seq_one_letter_code
_entity_poly.pdbx_strand_id
1 'polypeptide(L)' 'MTFTRRLAAAALAASMSLTALPALAAKLVITLKDGDVVINLRDDLAPKHVERIVALAKAGEYDNVAFHRVIDGF' A
#
# COMPACT_ATOMS: atom_id res chain seq x y z
N MET A 1 -29.16 48.16 24.72
CA MET A 1 -28.79 47.32 25.86
C MET A 1 -28.93 45.85 25.46
N THR A 2 -27.76 45.23 25.27
CA THR A 2 -27.44 43.78 25.32
C THR A 2 -28.27 42.79 24.51
N PHE A 3 -27.80 42.61 23.27
CA PHE A 3 -28.00 41.49 22.35
C PHE A 3 -27.77 40.13 23.03
N THR A 4 -28.83 39.33 23.10
CA THR A 4 -28.82 38.04 23.79
C THR A 4 -28.76 36.90 22.77
N ARG A 5 -27.73 36.06 22.92
CA ARG A 5 -27.62 34.65 22.53
C ARG A 5 -27.50 34.31 21.04
N ARG A 6 -26.22 34.26 20.64
CA ARG A 6 -25.66 33.30 19.68
C ARG A 6 -26.14 31.87 19.98
N LEU A 7 -26.88 31.29 19.05
CA LEU A 7 -27.15 29.86 18.88
C LEU A 7 -27.14 29.68 17.35
N ALA A 8 -26.00 29.65 16.66
CA ALA A 8 -25.00 28.58 16.68
C ALA A 8 -25.64 27.19 16.62
N ALA A 9 -26.53 26.96 15.66
CA ALA A 9 -27.07 25.63 15.35
C ALA A 9 -27.37 25.50 13.85
N ALA A 10 -26.32 25.52 13.02
CA ALA A 10 -26.37 25.06 11.63
C ALA A 10 -24.94 24.82 11.10
N ALA A 11 -24.10 24.12 11.89
CA ALA A 11 -22.81 23.61 11.45
C ALA A 11 -22.87 22.08 11.50
N LEU A 12 -23.76 21.48 10.70
CA LEU A 12 -23.85 20.03 10.55
C LEU A 12 -24.08 19.67 9.08
N ALA A 13 -23.10 20.00 8.25
CA ALA A 13 -22.88 19.34 6.97
C ALA A 13 -21.39 19.38 6.67
N ALA A 14 -20.59 18.83 7.59
CA ALA A 14 -19.26 18.35 7.27
C ALA A 14 -19.42 17.13 6.35
N SER A 15 -19.80 17.36 5.09
CA SER A 15 -19.66 16.40 4.01
C SER A 15 -18.17 16.29 3.69
N MET A 16 -17.46 15.61 4.57
CA MET A 16 -16.08 15.21 4.39
C MET A 16 -16.09 14.06 3.39
N SER A 17 -16.21 14.40 2.11
CA SER A 17 -15.92 13.48 1.02
C SER A 17 -14.43 13.18 1.07
N LEU A 18 -14.07 12.16 1.85
CA LEU A 18 -12.74 11.60 1.88
C LEU A 18 -12.51 10.90 0.54
N THR A 19 -12.05 11.67 -0.45
CA THR A 19 -11.64 11.14 -1.76
C THR A 19 -10.56 10.09 -1.52
N ALA A 20 -10.81 8.89 -2.03
CA ALA A 20 -9.91 7.75 -1.95
C ALA A 20 -8.47 8.17 -2.24
N LEU A 21 -7.58 7.93 -1.29
CA LEU A 21 -6.14 7.97 -1.53
C LEU A 21 -5.87 7.02 -2.70
N PRO A 22 -5.15 7.45 -3.75
CA PRO A 22 -4.76 6.55 -4.83
C PRO A 22 -4.03 5.39 -4.17
N ALA A 23 -4.43 4.16 -4.54
CA ALA A 23 -3.84 2.94 -4.04
C ALA A 23 -2.31 3.10 -4.05
N LEU A 24 -1.72 3.13 -2.85
CA LEU A 24 -0.28 3.24 -2.69
C LEU A 24 0.31 2.01 -3.38
N ALA A 25 0.84 2.19 -4.60
CA ALA A 25 1.44 1.13 -5.38
C ALA A 25 2.40 0.36 -4.47
N ALA A 26 2.05 -0.88 -4.13
CA ALA A 26 2.82 -1.66 -3.19
C ALA A 26 4.19 -1.94 -3.80
N LYS A 27 5.25 -1.50 -3.13
CA LYS A 27 6.64 -1.75 -3.55
C LYS A 27 7.21 -2.87 -2.69
N LEU A 28 7.80 -3.85 -3.34
CA LEU A 28 8.55 -4.93 -2.69
C LEU A 28 10.03 -4.73 -3.00
N VAL A 29 10.88 -4.79 -1.97
CA VAL A 29 12.33 -4.74 -2.14
C VAL A 29 12.89 -6.10 -1.73
N ILE A 30 13.65 -6.71 -2.62
CA ILE A 30 14.39 -7.95 -2.37
C ILE A 30 15.86 -7.59 -2.27
N THR A 31 16.44 -7.73 -1.07
CA THR A 31 17.87 -7.50 -0.86
C THR A 31 18.64 -8.78 -1.12
N LEU A 32 19.50 -8.75 -2.12
CA LEU A 32 20.41 -9.84 -2.48
C LEU A 32 21.85 -9.45 -2.08
N LYS A 33 22.75 -10.44 -2.08
CA LYS A 33 24.18 -10.18 -1.82
C LYS A 33 24.79 -9.23 -2.85
N ASP A 34 24.30 -9.29 -4.08
CA ASP A 34 24.81 -8.53 -5.22
C ASP A 34 24.05 -7.21 -5.45
N GLY A 35 23.02 -6.91 -4.65
CA GLY A 35 22.29 -5.65 -4.71
C GLY A 35 20.79 -5.76 -4.40
N ASP A 36 20.11 -4.61 -4.39
CA ASP A 36 18.68 -4.52 -4.14
C ASP A 36 17.88 -4.59 -5.45
N VAL A 37 16.85 -5.43 -5.46
CA VAL A 37 15.87 -5.53 -6.54
C VAL A 37 14.55 -4.90 -6.09
N VAL A 38 14.15 -3.82 -6.75
CA VAL A 38 12.91 -3.10 -6.44
C VAL A 38 11.82 -3.52 -7.43
N ILE A 39 10.74 -4.11 -6.90
CA ILE A 39 9.60 -4.60 -7.66
C ILE A 39 8.40 -3.71 -7.38
N ASN A 40 7.83 -3.10 -8.43
CA ASN A 40 6.56 -2.39 -8.36
C ASN A 40 5.42 -3.40 -8.57
N LEU A 41 4.58 -3.59 -7.56
CA LEU A 41 3.45 -4.50 -7.65
C LEU A 41 2.27 -3.82 -8.34
N ARG A 42 1.53 -4.61 -9.10
CA ARG A 42 0.39 -4.21 -9.93
C ARG A 42 -0.89 -4.84 -9.40
N ASP A 43 -1.45 -4.20 -8.39
CA ASP A 43 -2.72 -4.59 -7.76
C ASP A 43 -3.91 -4.39 -8.72
N ASP A 44 -3.77 -3.50 -9.69
CA ASP A 44 -4.72 -3.24 -10.78
C ASP A 44 -5.02 -4.49 -11.63
N LEU A 45 -4.00 -5.31 -11.91
CA LEU A 45 -4.16 -6.53 -12.72
C LEU A 45 -4.37 -7.79 -11.88
N ALA A 46 -3.67 -7.92 -10.75
CA ALA A 46 -3.61 -9.17 -10.00
C ALA A 46 -3.68 -8.97 -8.48
N PRO A 47 -4.82 -8.48 -7.94
CA PRO A 47 -4.92 -8.07 -6.55
C PRO A 47 -4.65 -9.22 -5.56
N LYS A 48 -5.19 -10.41 -5.84
CA LYS A 48 -4.97 -11.61 -5.00
C LYS A 48 -3.51 -12.06 -4.94
N HIS A 49 -2.74 -11.85 -6.01
CA HIS A 49 -1.32 -12.22 -6.04
C HIS A 49 -0.51 -11.23 -5.21
N VAL A 50 -0.79 -9.94 -5.35
CA VAL A 50 -0.15 -8.89 -4.55
C VAL A 50 -0.38 -9.13 -3.07
N GLU A 51 -1.63 -9.37 -2.66
CA GLU A 51 -1.97 -9.69 -1.26
C GLU A 51 -1.17 -10.88 -0.72
N ARG A 52 -1.10 -11.97 -1.48
CA ARG A 52 -0.40 -13.18 -1.04
C ARG A 52 1.10 -12.98 -0.94
N ILE A 53 1.72 -12.33 -1.94
CA ILE A 53 3.17 -12.06 -1.93
C ILE A 53 3.52 -11.16 -0.76
N VAL A 54 2.75 -10.11 -0.51
CA VAL A 54 2.97 -9.19 0.61
C VAL A 54 2.83 -9.92 1.95
N ALA A 55 1.85 -10.81 2.10
CA ALA A 55 1.68 -11.60 3.32
C ALA A 55 2.89 -12.52 3.59
N LEU A 56 3.35 -13.24 2.56
CA LEU A 56 4.51 -14.13 2.67
C LEU A 56 5.81 -13.37 2.94
N ALA A 57 6.02 -12.24 2.27
CA ALA A 57 7.18 -11.38 2.48
C ALA A 57 7.21 -10.81 3.91
N LYS A 58 6.07 -10.37 4.44
CA LYS A 58 5.97 -9.89 5.84
C LYS A 58 6.18 -11.00 6.87
N ALA A 59 5.84 -12.24 6.51
CA ALA A 59 6.09 -13.40 7.35
C ALA A 59 7.56 -13.86 7.32
N GLY A 60 8.42 -13.28 6.46
CA GLY A 60 9.83 -13.65 6.34
C GLY A 60 10.06 -14.97 5.57
N GLU A 61 9.04 -15.49 4.89
CA GLU A 61 9.11 -16.79 4.20
C GLU A 61 10.10 -16.80 3.01
N TYR A 62 10.54 -15.63 2.56
CA TYR A 62 11.53 -15.48 1.50
C TYR A 62 12.96 -15.23 2.03
N ASP A 63 13.14 -15.13 3.35
CA ASP A 63 14.46 -14.90 3.94
C ASP A 63 15.34 -16.14 3.76
N ASN A 64 16.58 -15.92 3.30
CA ASN A 64 17.56 -16.98 3.02
C ASN A 64 17.13 -18.01 1.96
N VAL A 65 16.14 -17.69 1.11
CA VAL A 65 15.74 -18.54 -0.01
C VAL A 65 16.60 -18.25 -1.23
N ALA A 66 17.20 -19.29 -1.82
CA ALA A 66 17.99 -19.17 -3.05
C ALA A 66 17.13 -19.27 -4.32
N PHE A 67 17.53 -18.56 -5.37
CA PHE A 67 16.99 -18.78 -6.71
C PHE A 67 17.49 -20.12 -7.26
N HIS A 68 16.66 -21.15 -7.14
CA HIS A 68 17.00 -22.52 -7.52
C HIS A 68 17.01 -22.76 -9.05
N ARG A 69 16.50 -21.81 -9.84
CA ARG A 69 16.43 -21.92 -11.30
C ARG A 69 16.78 -20.59 -11.96
N VAL A 70 17.84 -20.61 -12.77
CA VAL A 70 18.31 -19.50 -13.59
C VAL A 70 18.54 -20.03 -15.00
N ILE A 71 17.93 -19.40 -15.99
CA ILE A 71 18.12 -19.70 -17.42
C ILE A 71 18.52 -18.39 -18.08
N ASP A 72 19.66 -18.40 -18.76
CA ASP A 72 20.17 -17.20 -19.43
C ASP A 72 19.28 -16.83 -20.62
N GLY A 73 18.90 -15.56 -20.72
CA GLY A 73 18.09 -15.02 -21.82
C GLY A 73 16.58 -15.28 -21.81
N PHE A 74 15.99 -15.69 -20.67
CA PHE A 74 14.53 -15.85 -20.48
C PHE A 74 13.97 -14.79 -19.53
#